data_AF-A0A5B0HL27-F1
#
_entry.id   AF-A0A5B0HL27-F1
#
_cell.length_a   1.000
_cell.length_b   1.000
_cell.length_c   1.000
_cell.angle_alpha   90.00
_cell.angle_beta   90.00
_cell.angle_gamma   90.00
#
_symmetry.space_group_name_H-M   'P 1'
#
loop_
_entity.id
_entity.type
_entity.pdbx_description
1 polymer ?
#
loop_
_entity_poly.entity_id
_entity_poly.type
_entity_poly.pdbx_seq_one_letter_code
_entity_poly.pdbx_strand_id
1 'polypeptide(L)'
;MFSFPTGWGQWLTALVALFLVPAAGSAFWDFIAKPLLIGTADRVRNATMKLVTLGSRRAQTRFFEAVARRSYLHPAVAFWCAAYFAACGQIGLILAELYGSDRTAAGISTSHWVPRTVVSIAGYFVILALYRFTRTSLLISYIRRFDHLLEMVAPLLSEQERLVARSKFAMIENAADYKKLIDLLRDTAVKHQNASADERAAENASAPTEVLRS
;
A
#
# COMPACT_ATOMS: atom_id res chain seq x y z
N MET A 1 15.70 -8.31 36.22
CA MET A 1 16.81 -7.44 35.77
C MET A 1 17.63 -8.24 34.77
N PHE A 2 17.55 -7.91 33.48
CA PHE A 2 18.46 -8.48 32.48
C PHE A 2 19.69 -7.58 32.44
N SER A 3 20.79 -8.03 33.03
CA SER A 3 22.09 -7.39 32.87
C SER A 3 22.54 -7.61 31.43
N PHE A 4 22.40 -6.59 30.58
CA PHE A 4 22.96 -6.64 29.23
C PHE A 4 24.49 -6.69 29.32
N PRO A 5 25.15 -7.63 28.63
CA PRO A 5 26.61 -7.75 28.67
C PRO A 5 27.25 -6.50 28.07
N THR A 6 27.96 -5.72 28.88
CA THR A 6 28.74 -4.57 28.41
C THR A 6 29.96 -5.07 27.64
N GLY A 7 30.10 -4.71 26.35
CA GLY A 7 31.22 -5.12 25.50
C GLY A 7 30.82 -5.64 24.12
N TRP A 8 31.69 -6.42 23.47
CA TRP A 8 31.51 -7.00 22.13
C TRP A 8 30.20 -7.80 21.96
N GLY A 9 29.66 -8.36 23.05
CA GLY A 9 28.38 -9.07 23.04
C GLY A 9 27.19 -8.21 22.60
N GLN A 10 27.16 -6.93 22.96
CA GLN A 10 26.10 -5.99 22.51
C GLN A 10 26.12 -5.79 21.00
N TRP A 11 27.31 -5.61 20.42
CA TRP A 11 27.47 -5.46 18.97
C TRP A 11 27.04 -6.70 18.21
N LEU A 12 27.38 -7.89 18.72
CA LEU A 12 26.94 -9.15 18.11
C LEU A 12 25.41 -9.27 18.14
N THR A 13 24.77 -8.98 19.28
CA THR A 13 23.31 -9.00 19.38
C THR A 13 22.63 -7.96 18.48
N ALA A 14 23.23 -6.78 18.34
CA ALA A 14 22.71 -5.73 17.45
C ALA A 14 22.81 -6.16 15.97
N LEU A 15 23.92 -6.77 15.55
CA LEU A 15 24.10 -7.31 14.21
C LEU A 15 23.11 -8.46 13.95
N VAL A 16 23.01 -9.40 14.88
CA VAL A 16 22.08 -10.53 14.78
C VAL A 16 20.63 -10.03 14.68
N ALA A 17 20.23 -9.06 15.51
CA ALA A 17 18.91 -8.43 15.42
C ALA A 17 18.70 -7.67 14.09
N LEU A 18 19.73 -6.99 13.58
CA LEU A 18 19.67 -6.26 12.31
C LEU A 18 19.35 -7.18 11.13
N PHE A 19 19.80 -8.44 11.15
CA PHE A 19 19.50 -9.42 10.10
C PHE A 19 18.26 -10.26 10.38
N LEU A 20 18.03 -10.66 11.63
CA LEU A 20 16.87 -11.47 12.01
C LEU A 20 15.56 -10.70 11.96
N VAL A 21 15.53 -9.41 12.32
CA VAL A 21 14.28 -8.64 12.32
C VAL A 21 13.72 -8.47 10.90
N PRO A 22 14.52 -8.10 9.87
CA PRO A 22 14.02 -8.08 8.49
C PRO A 22 13.62 -9.46 7.97
N ALA A 23 14.39 -10.51 8.28
CA ALA A 23 14.10 -11.88 7.82
C ALA A 23 12.83 -12.46 8.46
N ALA A 24 12.66 -12.26 9.78
CA ALA A 24 11.43 -12.63 10.48
C ALA A 24 10.25 -11.77 9.99
N GLY A 25 10.48 -10.48 9.70
CA GLY A 25 9.48 -9.58 9.14
C GLY A 25 8.99 -10.02 7.75
N SER A 26 9.89 -10.46 6.87
CA SER A 26 9.51 -10.96 5.54
C SER A 26 8.77 -12.30 5.63
N ALA A 27 9.25 -13.23 6.44
CA ALA A 27 8.56 -14.51 6.65
C ALA A 27 7.17 -14.32 7.27
N PHE A 28 7.05 -13.44 8.27
CA PHE A 28 5.75 -13.07 8.84
C PHE A 28 4.83 -12.46 7.78
N TRP A 29 5.36 -11.56 6.95
CA TRP A 29 4.60 -10.93 5.88
C TRP A 29 4.09 -11.95 4.87
N ASP A 30 4.92 -12.91 4.49
CA ASP A 30 4.60 -13.89 3.45
C ASP A 30 3.66 -15.00 3.94
N PHE A 31 3.90 -15.54 5.13
CA PHE A 31 3.15 -16.70 5.64
C PHE A 31 1.90 -16.33 6.42
N ILE A 32 1.90 -15.19 7.12
CA ILE A 32 0.76 -14.79 7.96
C ILE A 32 0.05 -13.61 7.33
N ALA A 33 0.74 -12.51 7.06
CA ALA A 33 0.07 -11.28 6.64
C ALA A 33 -0.58 -11.41 5.26
N LYS A 34 0.11 -11.93 4.24
CA LYS A 34 -0.44 -12.10 2.88
C LYS A 34 -1.74 -12.92 2.83
N PRO A 35 -1.81 -14.16 3.34
CA PRO A 35 -3.04 -14.94 3.25
C PRO A 35 -4.20 -14.33 4.05
N LEU A 36 -3.92 -13.75 5.23
CA LEU A 36 -4.91 -12.99 5.99
C LEU A 36 -5.39 -11.78 5.19
N LEU A 37 -4.47 -11.04 4.56
CA LEU A 37 -4.76 -9.88 3.73
C LEU A 37 -5.50 -10.24 2.45
N ILE A 38 -5.34 -11.45 1.89
CA ILE A 38 -6.08 -11.88 0.68
C ILE A 38 -7.51 -12.27 1.06
N GLY A 39 -7.69 -13.10 2.08
CA GLY A 39 -9.03 -13.54 2.52
C GLY A 39 -9.83 -12.42 3.20
N THR A 40 -9.16 -11.47 3.84
CA THR A 40 -9.79 -10.28 4.42
C THR A 40 -9.61 -9.03 3.56
N ALA A 41 -9.09 -9.15 2.33
CA ALA A 41 -8.72 -8.02 1.47
C ALA A 41 -9.81 -6.98 1.37
N ASP A 42 -11.05 -7.43 1.14
CA ASP A 42 -12.17 -6.52 1.00
C ASP A 42 -12.57 -5.86 2.33
N ARG A 43 -12.50 -6.59 3.45
CA ARG A 43 -12.78 -6.05 4.78
C ARG A 43 -11.69 -5.07 5.22
N VAL A 44 -10.43 -5.45 5.06
CA VAL A 44 -9.27 -4.63 5.36
C VAL A 44 -9.29 -3.40 4.46
N ARG A 45 -9.47 -3.54 3.14
CA ARG A 45 -9.54 -2.38 2.23
C ARG A 45 -10.67 -1.43 2.60
N ASN A 46 -11.85 -1.93 2.96
CA ASN A 46 -12.96 -1.09 3.41
C ASN A 46 -12.63 -0.40 4.75
N ALA A 47 -12.00 -1.12 5.70
CA ALA A 47 -11.57 -0.56 6.97
C ALA A 47 -10.45 0.47 6.79
N THR A 48 -9.44 0.19 5.97
CA THR A 48 -8.33 1.09 5.63
C THR A 48 -8.86 2.30 4.89
N MET A 49 -9.82 2.16 3.97
CA MET A 49 -10.45 3.32 3.34
C MET A 49 -11.20 4.15 4.38
N LYS A 50 -11.98 3.53 5.28
CA LYS A 50 -12.63 4.26 6.38
C LYS A 50 -11.60 4.96 7.28
N LEU A 51 -10.48 4.33 7.61
CA LEU A 51 -9.40 4.92 8.41
C LEU A 51 -8.73 6.09 7.68
N VAL A 52 -8.34 5.90 6.43
CA VAL A 52 -7.65 6.92 5.61
C VAL A 52 -8.57 8.11 5.34
N THR A 53 -9.86 7.88 5.15
CA THR A 53 -10.82 8.97 4.92
C THR A 53 -11.45 9.47 6.21
N LEU A 54 -11.06 8.95 7.38
CA LEU A 54 -11.69 9.20 8.68
C LEU A 54 -13.23 9.06 8.63
N GLY A 55 -13.73 8.15 7.79
CA GLY A 55 -15.17 7.97 7.53
C GLY A 55 -15.87 9.13 6.81
N SER A 56 -15.16 10.21 6.47
CA SER A 56 -15.73 11.39 5.81
C SER A 56 -16.00 11.15 4.34
N ARG A 57 -17.24 11.39 3.91
CA ARG A 57 -17.65 11.34 2.49
C ARG A 57 -16.82 12.28 1.62
N ARG A 58 -16.50 13.49 2.11
CA ARG A 58 -15.68 14.47 1.36
C ARG A 58 -14.25 13.96 1.14
N ALA A 59 -13.66 13.30 2.13
CA ALA A 59 -12.32 12.73 2.01
C ALA A 59 -12.30 11.53 1.06
N GLN A 60 -13.39 10.74 1.02
CA GLN A 60 -13.57 9.68 0.02
C GLN A 60 -13.64 10.25 -1.39
N THR A 61 -14.48 11.27 -1.64
CA THR A 61 -14.57 11.93 -2.96
C THR A 61 -13.20 12.45 -3.41
N ARG A 62 -12.48 13.18 -2.55
CA ARG A 62 -11.12 13.67 -2.86
C ARG A 62 -10.11 12.54 -3.11
N PHE A 63 -10.29 11.38 -2.48
CA PHE A 63 -9.45 10.22 -2.73
C PHE A 63 -9.71 9.65 -4.14
N PHE A 64 -10.98 9.45 -4.51
CA PHE A 64 -11.33 8.94 -5.83
C PHE A 64 -11.01 9.93 -6.96
N GLU A 65 -11.15 11.23 -6.71
CA GLU A 65 -10.68 12.26 -7.62
C GLU A 65 -9.15 12.17 -7.84
N ALA A 66 -8.37 11.90 -6.79
CA ALA A 66 -6.93 11.69 -6.92
C ALA A 66 -6.59 10.39 -7.69
N VAL A 67 -7.39 9.34 -7.51
CA VAL A 67 -7.29 8.10 -8.30
C VAL A 67 -7.55 8.40 -9.78
N ALA A 68 -8.63 9.13 -10.09
CA ALA A 68 -9.03 9.49 -11.45
C ALA A 68 -7.97 10.35 -12.16
N ARG A 69 -7.39 11.32 -11.45
CA ARG A 69 -6.31 12.18 -11.95
C ARG A 69 -4.96 11.47 -12.09
N ARG A 70 -4.84 10.22 -11.60
CA ARG A 70 -3.58 9.47 -11.52
C ARG A 70 -2.45 10.24 -10.83
N SER A 71 -2.78 11.24 -10.02
CA SER A 71 -1.79 12.09 -9.36
C SER A 71 -1.40 11.48 -8.02
N TYR A 72 -0.35 10.65 -8.03
CA TYR A 72 0.23 10.10 -6.82
C TYR A 72 1.69 10.51 -6.68
N LEU A 73 2.05 10.94 -5.46
CA LEU A 73 3.45 11.05 -5.07
C LEU A 73 4.01 9.63 -5.01
N HIS A 74 5.19 9.37 -5.58
CA HIS A 74 5.78 8.04 -5.55
C HIS A 74 5.92 7.59 -4.07
N PRO A 75 5.46 6.38 -3.68
CA PRO A 75 5.43 5.95 -2.28
C PRO A 75 6.84 5.88 -1.67
N ALA A 76 7.85 5.66 -2.52
CA ALA A 76 9.25 5.77 -2.15
C ALA A 76 9.61 7.16 -1.60
N VAL A 77 9.10 8.24 -2.20
CA VAL A 77 9.34 9.61 -1.73
C VAL A 77 8.72 9.83 -0.35
N ALA A 78 7.48 9.35 -0.15
CA ALA A 78 6.83 9.43 1.16
C ALA A 78 7.59 8.64 2.24
N PHE A 79 8.09 7.46 1.90
CA PHE A 79 8.90 6.63 2.78
C PHE A 79 10.25 7.30 3.10
N TRP A 80 10.94 7.85 2.09
CA TRP A 80 12.19 8.59 2.29
C TRP A 80 11.99 9.82 3.18
N CYS A 81 10.91 10.58 2.99
CA CYS A 81 10.56 11.67 3.90
C CYS A 81 10.32 11.15 5.33
N ALA A 82 9.60 10.03 5.50
CA ALA A 82 9.37 9.41 6.80
C ALA A 82 10.68 9.05 7.50
N ALA A 83 11.55 8.34 6.80
CA ALA A 83 12.84 7.87 7.28
C ALA A 83 13.75 9.06 7.62
N TYR A 84 13.75 10.11 6.78
CA TYR A 84 14.49 11.34 7.04
C TYR A 84 14.03 12.03 8.33
N PHE A 85 12.71 12.23 8.53
CA PHE A 85 12.20 12.83 9.76
C PHE A 85 12.47 11.97 11.00
N ALA A 86 12.38 10.64 10.87
CA ALA A 86 12.71 9.72 11.96
C ALA A 86 14.21 9.80 12.32
N ALA A 87 15.09 9.84 11.32
CA ALA A 87 16.53 9.98 11.51
C ALA A 87 16.88 11.33 12.16
N CYS A 88 16.30 12.44 11.68
CA CYS A 88 16.48 13.75 12.31
C CYS A 88 15.98 13.78 13.76
N GLY A 89 14.86 13.11 14.06
CA GLY A 89 14.35 12.98 15.43
C GLY A 89 15.30 12.20 16.34
N GLN A 90 15.88 11.11 15.85
CA GLN A 90 16.88 10.31 16.57
C GLN A 90 18.17 11.11 16.81
N ILE A 91 18.68 11.80 15.80
CA ILE A 91 19.87 12.67 15.93
C ILE A 91 19.60 13.79 16.94
N GLY A 92 18.41 14.40 16.89
CA GLY A 92 18.01 15.43 17.87
C GLY A 92 17.96 14.90 19.30
N LEU A 93 17.53 13.65 19.51
CA LEU A 93 17.54 12.99 20.81
C LEU A 93 18.97 12.76 21.32
N ILE A 94 19.84 12.20 20.47
CA ILE A 94 21.25 11.93 20.81
C ILE A 94 21.97 13.23 21.17
N LEU A 95 21.78 14.29 20.39
CA LEU A 95 22.35 15.61 20.68
C LEU A 95 21.81 16.19 21.99
N ALA A 96 20.52 16.02 22.30
CA ALA A 96 19.95 16.48 23.55
C ALA A 96 20.55 15.76 24.77
N GLU A 97 20.82 14.46 24.66
CA GLU A 97 21.49 13.69 25.72
C GLU A 97 22.94 14.12 25.90
N LEU A 98 23.69 14.27 24.80
CA LEU A 98 25.10 14.71 24.83
C LEU A 98 25.25 16.11 25.44
N TYR A 99 24.45 17.08 25.00
CA TYR A 99 24.47 18.45 25.53
C TYR A 99 23.86 18.57 26.93
N GLY A 100 22.96 17.65 27.30
CA GLY A 100 22.37 17.59 28.64
C GLY A 100 23.37 17.15 29.69
N SER A 101 24.24 16.19 29.36
CA SER A 101 25.25 15.62 30.27
C SER A 101 26.26 16.67 30.78
N ASP A 102 26.69 17.58 29.92
CA ASP A 102 27.63 18.66 30.30
C ASP A 102 26.94 19.75 31.13
N ARG A 103 25.64 19.97 30.94
CA ARG A 103 24.86 20.96 31.71
C ARG A 103 24.45 20.47 33.09
N THR A 104 24.24 19.16 33.25
CA THR A 104 24.09 18.57 34.59
C THR A 104 25.38 18.67 35.40
N ALA A 105 26.55 18.60 34.75
CA ALA A 105 27.83 18.87 35.41
C ALA A 105 28.00 20.35 35.81
N ALA A 106 27.36 21.28 35.10
CA ALA A 106 27.36 22.72 35.39
C ALA A 106 26.25 23.17 36.37
N GLY A 107 25.45 22.26 36.93
CA GLY A 107 24.38 22.60 37.88
C GLY A 107 23.16 23.32 37.28
N ILE A 108 23.09 23.43 35.95
CA ILE A 108 21.95 24.05 35.26
C ILE A 108 20.91 22.96 35.03
N SER A 109 19.83 23.00 35.81
CA SER A 109 18.68 22.09 35.67
C SER A 109 18.07 22.22 34.27
N THR A 110 18.40 21.28 33.39
CA THR A 110 17.73 21.14 32.11
C THR A 110 16.35 20.55 32.38
N SER A 111 15.31 21.34 32.08
CA SER A 111 13.92 20.92 32.19
C SER A 111 13.69 19.64 31.39
N HIS A 112 13.25 18.57 32.07
CA HIS A 112 12.87 17.26 31.51
C HIS A 112 11.80 17.32 30.38
N TRP A 113 11.25 18.50 30.11
CA TRP A 113 10.24 18.74 29.08
C TRP A 113 10.80 18.69 27.65
N VAL A 114 12.07 19.08 27.44
CA VAL A 114 12.67 19.17 26.09
C VAL A 114 12.79 17.82 25.37
N PRO A 115 13.30 16.74 25.98
CA PRO A 115 13.37 15.45 25.28
C PRO A 115 11.99 14.86 24.98
N ARG A 116 11.00 15.08 25.86
CA ARG A 116 9.64 14.55 25.68
C ARG A 116 8.90 15.22 24.51
N THR A 117 9.09 16.52 24.29
CA THR A 117 8.49 17.24 23.17
C THR A 117 9.10 16.82 21.83
N VAL A 118 10.43 16.67 21.75
CA VAL A 118 11.13 16.20 20.54
C VAL A 118 10.65 14.81 20.11
N VAL A 119 10.55 13.87 21.06
CA VAL A 119 10.03 12.52 20.78
C VAL A 119 8.57 12.57 20.32
N SER A 120 7.73 13.41 20.94
CA SER A 120 6.31 13.54 20.56
C SER A 120 6.15 14.10 19.15
N ILE A 121 6.96 15.10 18.78
CA ILE A 121 6.98 15.68 17.44
C ILE A 121 7.45 14.64 16.41
N ALA A 122 8.55 13.94 16.70
CA ALA A 122 9.06 12.88 15.81
C ALA A 122 8.02 11.77 15.61
N GLY A 123 7.36 11.33 16.69
CA GLY A 123 6.26 10.35 16.63
C GLY A 123 5.09 10.83 15.76
N TYR A 124 4.70 12.10 15.88
CA TYR A 124 3.67 12.69 15.02
C TYR A 124 4.06 12.66 13.54
N PHE A 125 5.31 13.00 13.19
CA PHE A 125 5.79 12.93 11.81
C PHE A 125 5.80 11.49 11.28
N VAL A 126 6.19 10.51 12.11
CA VAL A 126 6.13 9.09 11.74
C VAL A 126 4.69 8.66 11.44
N ILE A 127 3.73 9.02 12.30
CA ILE A 127 2.30 8.72 12.08
C ILE A 127 1.79 9.39 10.79
N LEU A 128 2.13 10.67 10.57
CA LEU A 128 1.75 11.40 9.37
C LEU A 128 2.32 10.73 8.11
N ALA A 129 3.56 10.27 8.17
CA ALA A 129 4.22 9.62 7.05
C ALA A 129 3.63 8.24 6.77
N LEU A 130 3.33 7.45 7.81
CA LEU A 130 2.60 6.17 7.68
C LEU A 130 1.20 6.38 7.06
N TYR A 131 0.49 7.42 7.48
CA TYR A 131 -0.80 7.79 6.88
C TYR A 131 -0.65 8.14 5.39
N ARG A 132 0.34 8.97 5.04
CA ARG A 132 0.63 9.34 3.64
C ARG A 132 1.00 8.11 2.81
N PHE A 133 1.86 7.25 3.32
CA PHE A 133 2.28 6.02 2.67
C PHE A 133 1.08 5.10 2.40
N THR A 134 0.25 4.86 3.42
CA THR A 134 -0.95 4.02 3.30
C THR A 134 -1.92 4.57 2.27
N ARG A 135 -2.18 5.88 2.30
CA ARG A 135 -3.05 6.55 1.33
C ARG A 135 -2.54 6.39 -0.10
N THR A 136 -1.25 6.65 -0.33
CA THR A 136 -0.62 6.51 -1.65
C THR A 136 -0.64 5.06 -2.14
N SER A 137 -0.32 4.11 -1.27
CA SER A 137 -0.34 2.68 -1.59
C SER A 137 -1.71 2.24 -2.07
N LEU A 138 -2.78 2.62 -1.35
CA LEU A 138 -4.15 2.36 -1.78
C LEU A 138 -4.45 2.99 -3.14
N LEU A 139 -4.09 4.26 -3.34
CA LEU A 139 -4.32 4.95 -4.62
C LEU A 139 -3.71 4.17 -5.79
N ILE A 140 -2.45 3.74 -5.64
CA ILE A 140 -1.75 2.93 -6.65
C ILE A 140 -2.44 1.59 -6.87
N SER A 141 -2.88 0.90 -5.80
CA SER A 141 -3.61 -0.36 -5.95
C SER A 141 -4.91 -0.20 -6.75
N TYR A 142 -5.65 0.90 -6.57
CA TYR A 142 -6.88 1.15 -7.32
C TYR A 142 -6.60 1.44 -8.81
N ILE A 143 -5.55 2.21 -9.12
CA ILE A 143 -5.12 2.48 -10.50
C ILE A 143 -4.64 1.19 -11.16
N ARG A 144 -3.72 0.45 -10.52
CA ARG A 144 -3.18 -0.80 -11.07
C ARG A 144 -4.26 -1.84 -11.32
N ARG A 145 -5.24 -1.96 -10.42
CA ARG A 145 -6.38 -2.88 -10.62
C ARG A 145 -7.20 -2.51 -11.85
N PHE A 146 -7.45 -1.22 -12.07
CA PHE A 146 -8.15 -0.77 -13.27
C PHE A 146 -7.31 -1.02 -14.52
N ASP A 147 -6.03 -0.62 -14.53
CA ASP A 147 -5.14 -0.81 -15.67
C ASP A 147 -4.98 -2.29 -16.03
N HIS A 148 -4.85 -3.16 -15.03
CA HIS A 148 -4.76 -4.60 -15.22
C HIS A 148 -6.04 -5.21 -15.81
N LEU A 149 -7.22 -4.80 -15.32
CA LEU A 149 -8.49 -5.24 -15.90
C LEU A 149 -8.66 -4.72 -17.32
N LEU A 150 -8.27 -3.48 -17.58
CA LEU A 150 -8.34 -2.91 -18.93
C LEU A 150 -7.39 -3.64 -19.88
N GLU A 151 -6.21 -4.06 -19.41
CA GLU A 151 -5.25 -4.85 -20.17
C GLU A 151 -5.76 -6.27 -20.47
N MET A 152 -6.38 -6.94 -19.49
CA MET A 152 -7.01 -8.25 -19.68
C MET A 152 -8.12 -8.22 -20.73
N VAL A 153 -8.91 -7.15 -20.76
CA VAL A 153 -10.02 -6.98 -21.71
C VAL A 153 -9.58 -6.24 -22.98
N ALA A 154 -8.34 -5.76 -23.05
CA ALA A 154 -7.81 -5.02 -24.19
C ALA A 154 -7.93 -5.74 -25.54
N PRO A 155 -7.68 -7.06 -25.68
CA PRO A 155 -7.83 -7.74 -26.96
C PRO A 155 -9.29 -7.92 -27.39
N LEU A 156 -10.24 -7.76 -26.46
CA LEU A 156 -11.67 -7.94 -26.69
C LEU A 156 -12.39 -6.64 -27.02
N LEU A 157 -11.81 -5.50 -26.64
CA LEU A 157 -12.38 -4.17 -26.81
C LEU A 157 -11.77 -3.48 -28.02
N SER A 158 -12.62 -2.78 -28.77
CA SER A 158 -12.15 -1.83 -29.78
C SER A 158 -11.31 -0.72 -29.14
N GLU A 159 -10.46 -0.07 -29.93
CA GLU A 159 -9.68 1.08 -29.44
C GLU A 159 -10.57 2.21 -28.91
N GLN A 160 -11.71 2.44 -29.55
CA GLN A 160 -12.67 3.45 -29.13
C GLN A 160 -13.29 3.12 -27.76
N GLU A 161 -13.68 1.87 -27.50
CA GLU A 161 -14.21 1.47 -26.20
C GLU A 161 -13.15 1.56 -25.10
N ARG A 162 -11.89 1.24 -25.41
CA ARG A 162 -10.76 1.43 -24.47
C ARG A 162 -10.58 2.90 -24.10
N LEU A 163 -10.69 3.81 -25.07
CA LEU A 163 -10.66 5.25 -24.82
C LEU A 163 -11.85 5.72 -23.98
N VAL A 164 -13.06 5.22 -24.25
CA VAL A 164 -14.26 5.52 -23.45
C VAL A 164 -14.09 5.03 -22.01
N ALA A 165 -13.54 3.83 -21.80
CA ALA A 165 -13.27 3.31 -20.46
C ALA A 165 -12.25 4.18 -19.69
N ARG A 166 -11.17 4.63 -20.36
CA ARG A 166 -10.18 5.54 -19.78
C ARG A 166 -10.78 6.91 -19.47
N SER A 167 -11.64 7.44 -20.33
CA SER A 167 -12.37 8.70 -20.11
C SER A 167 -13.31 8.57 -18.90
N LYS A 168 -14.11 7.50 -18.84
CA LYS A 168 -14.97 7.20 -17.67
C LYS A 168 -14.16 7.09 -16.38
N PHE A 169 -12.97 6.49 -16.43
CA PHE A 169 -12.07 6.42 -15.28
C PHE A 169 -11.59 7.80 -14.81
N ALA A 170 -11.28 8.70 -15.74
CA ALA A 170 -10.86 10.07 -15.42
C ALA A 170 -11.99 10.94 -14.82
N MET A 171 -13.25 10.54 -15.02
CA MET A 171 -14.44 11.23 -14.49
C MET A 171 -14.97 10.62 -13.18
N ILE A 172 -14.23 9.70 -12.55
CA ILE A 172 -14.68 9.08 -11.30
C ILE A 172 -14.62 10.09 -10.16
N GLU A 173 -15.77 10.42 -9.58
CA GLU A 173 -15.86 11.29 -8.40
C GLU A 173 -16.03 10.49 -7.10
N ASN A 174 -16.62 9.30 -7.18
CA ASN A 174 -16.99 8.54 -6.00
C ASN A 174 -16.70 7.03 -6.12
N ALA A 175 -16.82 6.33 -4.99
CA ALA A 175 -16.58 4.89 -4.90
C ALA A 175 -17.56 4.06 -5.74
N ALA A 176 -18.80 4.53 -5.89
CA ALA A 176 -19.84 3.81 -6.62
C ALA A 176 -19.57 3.85 -8.13
N ASP A 177 -19.10 4.97 -8.66
CA ASP A 177 -18.74 5.12 -10.07
C ASP A 177 -17.53 4.23 -10.42
N TYR A 178 -16.51 4.21 -9.54
CA TYR A 178 -15.40 3.28 -9.68
C TYR A 178 -15.89 1.82 -9.70
N LYS A 179 -16.79 1.45 -8.78
CA LYS A 179 -17.34 0.10 -8.73
C LYS A 179 -18.10 -0.25 -10.01
N LYS A 180 -19.01 0.62 -10.47
CA LYS A 180 -19.77 0.43 -11.72
C LYS A 180 -18.85 0.23 -12.92
N LEU A 181 -17.76 1.00 -13.02
CA LEU A 181 -16.81 0.87 -14.12
C LEU A 181 -16.07 -0.48 -14.08
N ILE A 182 -15.66 -0.92 -12.89
CA ILE A 182 -14.99 -2.21 -12.71
C ILE A 182 -15.93 -3.38 -12.99
N ASP A 183 -17.19 -3.30 -12.53
CA ASP A 183 -18.21 -4.30 -12.80
C ASP A 183 -18.50 -4.38 -14.31
N LEU A 184 -18.61 -3.24 -15.00
CA LEU A 184 -18.78 -3.20 -16.47
C LEU A 184 -17.61 -3.89 -17.19
N LEU A 185 -16.36 -3.60 -16.83
CA LEU A 185 -15.19 -4.23 -17.45
C LEU A 185 -15.16 -5.75 -17.18
N ARG A 186 -15.54 -6.16 -15.97
CA ARG A 186 -15.62 -7.58 -15.60
C ARG A 186 -16.72 -8.30 -16.38
N ASP A 187 -17.89 -7.71 -16.50
CA ASP A 187 -19.02 -8.30 -17.22
C ASP A 187 -18.69 -8.46 -18.71
N THR A 188 -18.01 -7.48 -19.31
CA THR A 188 -17.48 -7.61 -20.67
C THR A 188 -16.50 -8.78 -20.78
N ALA A 189 -15.56 -8.92 -19.84
CA ALA A 189 -14.60 -10.03 -19.84
C ALA A 189 -15.30 -11.40 -19.80
N VAL A 190 -16.29 -11.56 -18.90
CA VAL A 190 -17.05 -12.81 -18.74
C VAL A 190 -17.89 -13.11 -19.98
N LYS A 191 -18.56 -12.10 -20.55
CA LYS A 191 -19.39 -12.28 -21.75
C LYS A 191 -18.57 -12.81 -22.94
N HIS A 192 -17.38 -12.26 -23.15
CA HIS A 192 -16.49 -12.73 -24.22
C HIS A 192 -15.87 -14.10 -23.92
N GLN A 193 -15.53 -14.39 -22.67
CA GLN A 193 -15.05 -15.71 -22.27
C GLN A 193 -16.09 -16.79 -22.60
N ASN A 194 -17.37 -16.54 -22.30
CA ASN A 194 -18.46 -17.45 -22.61
C ASN A 194 -18.66 -17.59 -24.13
N ALA A 195 -18.67 -16.49 -24.89
CA ALA A 195 -18.78 -16.55 -26.35
C ALA A 195 -17.65 -17.38 -27.00
N SER A 196 -16.41 -17.22 -26.53
CA SER A 196 -15.28 -18.01 -27.03
C SER A 196 -15.36 -19.49 -26.64
N ALA A 197 -16.03 -19.82 -25.53
CA ALA A 197 -16.26 -21.21 -25.13
C ALA A 197 -17.36 -21.85 -25.99
N ASP A 198 -18.40 -21.09 -26.32
CA ASP A 198 -19.50 -21.54 -27.18
C ASP A 198 -19.02 -21.80 -28.62
N GLU A 199 -18.15 -20.93 -29.17
CA GLU A 199 -17.53 -21.13 -30.49
C GLU A 199 -16.68 -22.41 -30.54
N ARG A 200 -15.86 -22.65 -29.51
CA ARG A 200 -15.06 -23.89 -29.40
C ARG A 200 -15.93 -25.12 -29.24
N ALA A 201 -17.05 -25.02 -28.53
CA ALA A 201 -18.00 -26.12 -28.40
C ALA A 201 -18.67 -26.44 -29.76
N ALA A 202 -19.03 -25.42 -30.53
CA ALA A 202 -19.59 -25.58 -31.87
C ALA A 202 -18.57 -26.15 -32.88
N GLU A 203 -17.31 -25.73 -32.80
CA GLU A 203 -16.22 -26.28 -33.62
C GLU A 203 -15.98 -27.76 -33.32
N ASN A 204 -15.90 -28.15 -32.03
CA ASN A 204 -15.75 -29.56 -31.64
C ASN A 204 -16.97 -30.42 -32.01
N ALA A 205 -18.17 -29.85 -32.02
CA ALA A 205 -19.38 -30.57 -32.43
C ALA A 205 -19.50 -30.76 -33.94
N SER A 206 -18.89 -29.88 -34.73
CA SER A 206 -18.86 -29.95 -36.20
C SER A 206 -17.65 -30.70 -36.75
N ALA A 207 -16.65 -30.99 -35.92
CA ALA A 207 -15.52 -31.83 -36.28
C ALA A 207 -16.02 -33.25 -36.67
N PRO A 208 -15.83 -33.67 -37.93
CA PRO A 208 -16.31 -34.97 -38.40
C PRO A 208 -15.64 -36.08 -37.58
N THR A 209 -16.43 -37.06 -37.16
CA THR A 209 -16.05 -38.19 -36.29
C THR A 209 -15.05 -39.17 -36.93
N GLU A 210 -14.45 -38.80 -38.06
CA GLU A 210 -13.61 -39.65 -38.91
C GLU A 210 -12.29 -40.08 -38.27
N VAL A 211 -11.82 -39.40 -37.21
CA VAL A 211 -10.53 -39.72 -36.57
C VAL A 211 -10.59 -40.94 -35.64
N LEU A 212 -11.78 -41.50 -35.35
CA LEU A 212 -11.94 -42.67 -34.46
C LEU A 212 -12.05 -44.02 -35.20
N ARG A 213 -11.75 -44.08 -36.51
CA ARG A 213 -11.82 -45.33 -37.31
C ARG A 213 -10.48 -45.87 -37.84
N SER A 214 -9.33 -45.32 -37.43
CA SER A 214 -8.00 -45.87 -37.74
C SER A 214 -7.35 -46.52 -36.54
#